data_AF-A0A6I4SS73-F1
#
_entry.id   AF-A0A6I4SS73-F1
#
_cell.length_a   1.000
_cell.length_b   1.000
_cell.length_c   1.000
_cell.angle_alpha   90.00
_cell.angle_beta   90.00
_cell.angle_gamma   90.00
#
_symmetry.space_group_name_H-M   'P 1'
#
loop_
_entity.id
_entity.type
_entity.pdbx_description
1 polymer ?
#
loop_
_entity_poly.entity_id
_entity_poly.type
_entity_poly.pdbx_seq_one_letter_code
_entity_poly.pdbx_strand_id
1 'polypeptide(L)'
;MLKIALSNRHTRQITVGLVIIGLAMPQPAFSQNIDFGDDSSEYAKDGECDDLRFTGSGMTDTILLDEDVGHDATDCRVGFNQGRLTFAGQAAVTEGIALPIQDVDFGDNSSDFAGDGECDDVRFVGAGMAESLLTDSIGKDADDCKAAYENGRLEFNALFAVPTADSPIDYGDNSADFANDGECDDIRFTGDYSDEVIYLADSIGHDANDCRAAMQSGEARWQGNEIKPNFGMDI
;
A
#
# COMPACT_ATOMS: atom_id res chain seq x y z
N MET A 1 -68.36 -54.18 -21.21
CA MET A 1 -68.24 -53.30 -20.03
C MET A 1 -67.68 -54.11 -18.88
N LEU A 2 -66.43 -53.87 -18.45
CA LEU A 2 -65.96 -53.92 -17.05
C LEU A 2 -64.46 -53.58 -17.02
N LYS A 3 -64.07 -52.60 -16.20
CA LYS A 3 -62.67 -52.35 -15.81
C LYS A 3 -62.34 -53.22 -14.60
N ILE A 4 -61.10 -53.69 -14.46
CA ILE A 4 -60.15 -53.33 -13.38
C ILE A 4 -58.93 -54.30 -13.32
N ALA A 5 -57.75 -53.67 -13.31
CA ALA A 5 -56.44 -53.96 -12.71
C ALA A 5 -55.57 -55.18 -13.10
N LEU A 6 -54.28 -54.88 -13.34
CA LEU A 6 -53.06 -55.40 -12.67
C LEU A 6 -51.84 -54.85 -13.47
N SER A 7 -51.15 -53.80 -13.00
CA SER A 7 -49.96 -53.79 -12.12
C SER A 7 -48.65 -54.31 -12.74
N ASN A 8 -47.54 -53.63 -12.39
CA ASN A 8 -46.10 -53.84 -12.67
C ASN A 8 -45.51 -53.09 -13.88
N ARG A 9 -44.36 -52.40 -13.82
CA ARG A 9 -43.38 -52.07 -12.77
C ARG A 9 -42.61 -50.85 -13.29
N HIS A 10 -42.47 -49.80 -12.50
CA HIS A 10 -41.57 -48.68 -12.82
C HIS A 10 -40.11 -49.11 -12.59
N THR A 11 -39.34 -49.21 -13.67
CA THR A 11 -37.90 -49.39 -13.65
C THR A 11 -37.25 -48.16 -13.02
N ARG A 12 -36.70 -48.28 -11.81
CA ARG A 12 -35.84 -47.26 -11.20
C ARG A 12 -34.52 -47.23 -11.97
N GLN A 13 -34.28 -46.17 -12.73
CA GLN A 13 -32.94 -45.86 -13.23
C GLN A 13 -32.13 -45.25 -12.08
N ILE A 14 -31.04 -45.91 -11.72
CA ILE A 14 -30.04 -45.40 -10.77
C ILE A 14 -29.01 -44.66 -11.63
N THR A 15 -29.10 -43.33 -11.65
CA THR A 15 -28.06 -42.48 -12.23
C THR A 15 -26.89 -42.48 -11.25
N VAL A 16 -25.85 -43.25 -11.53
CA VAL A 16 -24.57 -43.18 -10.80
C VAL A 16 -23.88 -41.89 -11.26
N GLY A 17 -23.97 -40.84 -10.43
CA GLY A 17 -23.21 -39.61 -10.63
C GLY A 17 -21.72 -39.87 -10.42
N LEU A 18 -20.92 -39.63 -11.44
CA LEU A 18 -19.46 -39.65 -11.36
C LEU A 18 -19.02 -38.40 -10.56
N VAL A 19 -18.75 -38.56 -9.27
CA VAL A 19 -18.11 -37.51 -8.47
C VAL A 19 -16.62 -37.54 -8.81
N ILE A 20 -16.18 -36.59 -9.64
CA ILE A 20 -14.76 -36.32 -9.87
C ILE A 20 -14.26 -35.61 -8.61
N ILE A 21 -13.62 -36.36 -7.71
CA ILE A 21 -12.82 -35.78 -6.62
C ILE A 21 -11.55 -35.24 -7.28
N GLY A 22 -11.55 -33.93 -7.55
CA GLY A 22 -10.36 -33.21 -7.97
C GLY A 22 -9.34 -33.22 -6.83
N LEU A 23 -8.31 -34.05 -6.95
CA LEU A 23 -7.09 -33.91 -6.14
C LEU A 23 -6.44 -32.58 -6.52
N ALA A 24 -6.62 -31.57 -5.68
CA ALA A 24 -5.84 -30.34 -5.72
C ALA A 24 -4.37 -30.72 -5.52
N MET A 25 -3.59 -30.69 -6.61
CA MET A 25 -2.14 -30.78 -6.51
C MET A 25 -1.65 -29.49 -5.85
N PRO A 26 -0.78 -29.54 -4.83
CA PRO A 26 -0.13 -28.34 -4.33
C PRO A 26 0.65 -27.72 -5.47
N GLN A 27 0.22 -26.53 -5.90
CA GLN A 27 0.95 -25.75 -6.89
C GLN A 27 2.24 -25.24 -6.24
N PRO A 28 3.35 -25.18 -6.98
CA PRO A 28 4.55 -24.53 -6.48
C PRO A 28 4.25 -23.06 -6.23
N ALA A 29 4.43 -22.60 -4.98
CA ALA A 29 4.43 -21.18 -4.65
C ALA A 29 5.55 -20.52 -5.46
N PHE A 30 5.22 -19.50 -6.25
CA PHE A 30 6.23 -18.65 -6.86
C PHE A 30 6.92 -17.89 -5.73
N SER A 31 8.19 -18.24 -5.47
CA SER A 31 9.07 -17.39 -4.67
C SER A 31 9.22 -16.08 -5.44
N GLN A 32 8.63 -14.98 -4.94
CA GLN A 32 9.03 -13.64 -5.38
C GLN A 32 10.53 -13.54 -5.06
N ASN A 33 11.37 -13.38 -6.08
CA ASN A 33 12.80 -13.21 -5.88
C ASN A 33 13.05 -11.73 -5.57
N ILE A 34 12.81 -11.36 -4.31
CA ILE A 34 12.96 -9.99 -3.83
C ILE A 34 14.45 -9.69 -3.67
N ASP A 35 14.90 -8.58 -4.25
CA ASP A 35 16.23 -8.06 -3.97
C ASP A 35 16.17 -7.15 -2.74
N PHE A 36 16.47 -7.74 -1.58
CA PHE A 36 16.52 -7.02 -0.31
C PHE A 36 17.66 -5.99 -0.24
N GLY A 37 18.65 -6.05 -1.15
CA GLY A 37 19.78 -5.12 -1.16
C GLY A 37 20.90 -5.47 -0.17
N ASP A 38 21.48 -4.48 0.50
CA ASP A 38 22.55 -4.61 1.49
C ASP A 38 22.16 -4.03 2.87
N ASP A 39 23.10 -3.99 3.82
CA ASP A 39 22.89 -3.46 5.18
C ASP A 39 23.78 -2.23 5.42
N SER A 40 23.78 -1.27 4.49
CA SER A 40 24.71 -0.14 4.50
C SER A 40 24.16 1.16 5.08
N SER A 41 22.86 1.23 5.39
CA SER A 41 22.30 2.42 6.03
C SER A 41 22.67 2.52 7.52
N GLU A 42 22.39 3.68 8.13
CA GLU A 42 22.62 3.91 9.56
C GLU A 42 21.70 3.05 10.43
N TYR A 43 20.49 2.76 9.93
CA TYR A 43 19.45 2.00 10.64
C TYR A 43 19.48 0.50 10.36
N ALA A 44 20.30 0.05 9.41
CA ALA A 44 20.42 -1.36 9.09
C ALA A 44 20.80 -2.25 10.29
N LYS A 45 20.15 -3.42 10.42
CA LYS A 45 20.37 -4.40 11.50
C LYS A 45 19.96 -3.94 12.90
N ASP A 46 19.03 -3.03 13.03
CA ASP A 46 18.53 -2.59 14.33
C ASP A 46 17.34 -3.43 14.86
N GLY A 47 16.80 -4.32 14.03
CA GLY A 47 15.70 -5.21 14.36
C GLY A 47 14.38 -4.87 13.67
N GLU A 48 14.34 -3.76 12.93
CA GLU A 48 13.19 -3.23 12.21
C GLU A 48 13.54 -3.02 10.73
N CYS A 49 12.55 -2.91 9.84
CA CYS A 49 12.79 -2.68 8.42
C CYS A 49 12.62 -1.21 8.06
N ASP A 50 13.70 -0.55 7.61
CA ASP A 50 13.67 0.87 7.22
C ASP A 50 13.42 1.08 5.72
N ASP A 51 13.25 -0.01 4.96
CA ASP A 51 13.13 0.04 3.51
C ASP A 51 11.70 0.31 3.04
N LEU A 52 11.46 1.51 2.50
CA LEU A 52 10.19 1.98 1.92
C LEU A 52 9.53 1.04 0.89
N ARG A 53 10.27 0.06 0.34
CA ARG A 53 9.70 -0.95 -0.56
C ARG A 53 8.84 -1.98 0.17
N PHE A 54 8.85 -1.99 1.50
CA PHE A 54 8.09 -2.90 2.34
C PHE A 54 7.03 -2.16 3.16
N THR A 55 6.02 -2.91 3.58
CA THR A 55 4.97 -2.45 4.49
C THR A 55 4.59 -3.55 5.47
N GLY A 56 4.06 -3.19 6.64
CA GLY A 56 3.54 -4.11 7.65
C GLY A 56 4.32 -4.07 8.96
N SER A 57 3.89 -4.86 9.95
CA SER A 57 4.31 -4.83 11.36
C SER A 57 5.77 -5.26 11.66
N GLY A 58 6.66 -5.14 10.69
CA GLY A 58 8.08 -5.29 10.90
C GLY A 58 8.88 -4.17 10.30
N MET A 59 8.22 -3.06 9.96
CA MET A 59 8.87 -1.83 9.58
C MET A 59 9.41 -1.14 10.84
N THR A 60 10.27 -0.15 10.63
CA THR A 60 10.71 0.79 11.65
C THR A 60 9.54 1.60 12.18
N ASP A 61 9.60 1.87 13.48
CA ASP A 61 8.72 2.81 14.18
C ASP A 61 9.23 4.26 14.06
N THR A 62 10.18 4.51 13.14
CA THR A 62 10.77 5.84 12.91
C THR A 62 10.51 6.33 11.49
N ILE A 63 11.05 7.51 11.15
CA ILE A 63 10.88 8.12 9.83
C ILE A 63 11.53 7.23 8.79
N LEU A 64 10.77 6.85 7.76
CA LEU A 64 11.32 6.20 6.60
C LEU A 64 12.05 7.20 5.70
N LEU A 65 13.27 6.87 5.30
CA LEU A 65 14.10 7.69 4.43
C LEU A 65 14.33 6.99 3.09
N ASP A 66 14.38 7.76 1.99
CA ASP A 66 14.71 7.20 0.68
C ASP A 66 16.12 6.58 0.66
N GLU A 67 17.04 7.10 1.47
CA GLU A 67 18.40 6.56 1.62
C GLU A 67 18.45 5.16 2.24
N ASP A 68 17.38 4.69 2.89
CA ASP A 68 17.28 3.35 3.46
C ASP A 68 16.75 2.30 2.45
N VAL A 69 16.29 2.74 1.27
CA VAL A 69 15.76 1.85 0.22
C VAL A 69 16.84 0.86 -0.24
N GLY A 70 16.63 -0.43 0.05
CA GLY A 70 17.57 -1.48 -0.27
C GLY A 70 18.84 -1.49 0.58
N HIS A 71 18.83 -0.77 1.70
CA HIS A 71 19.99 -0.63 2.56
C HIS A 71 19.78 -1.16 3.99
N ASP A 72 18.64 -1.80 4.25
CA ASP A 72 18.36 -2.64 5.42
C ASP A 72 17.90 -4.07 5.06
N ALA A 73 18.75 -4.79 4.32
CA ALA A 73 18.37 -6.08 3.75
C ALA A 73 18.11 -7.18 4.79
N THR A 74 18.77 -7.15 5.94
CA THR A 74 18.69 -8.21 6.93
C THR A 74 17.35 -8.22 7.63
N ASP A 75 16.90 -7.07 8.13
CA ASP A 75 15.69 -7.01 8.93
C ASP A 75 14.43 -7.04 8.06
N CYS A 76 14.44 -6.33 6.92
CA CYS A 76 13.39 -6.47 5.91
C CYS A 76 13.20 -7.92 5.43
N ARG A 77 14.28 -8.68 5.23
CA ARG A 77 14.19 -10.11 4.89
C ARG A 77 13.63 -10.94 6.04
N VAL A 78 13.99 -10.62 7.28
CA VAL A 78 13.46 -11.33 8.45
C VAL A 78 11.96 -11.06 8.60
N GLY A 79 11.54 -9.80 8.58
CA GLY A 79 10.13 -9.41 8.66
C GLY A 79 9.30 -10.00 7.52
N PHE A 80 9.82 -9.99 6.29
CA PHE A 80 9.14 -10.58 5.13
C PHE A 80 8.96 -12.10 5.28
N ASN A 81 10.01 -12.82 5.67
CA ASN A 81 9.93 -14.28 5.86
C ASN A 81 9.04 -14.69 7.04
N GLN A 82 8.86 -13.80 8.01
CA GLN A 82 7.94 -13.99 9.13
C GLN A 82 6.49 -13.66 8.76
N GLY A 83 6.24 -13.12 7.57
CA GLY A 83 4.93 -12.64 7.14
C GLY A 83 4.49 -11.37 7.85
N ARG A 84 5.41 -10.67 8.53
CA ARG A 84 5.17 -9.34 9.12
C ARG A 84 5.29 -8.23 8.08
N LEU A 85 6.07 -8.46 7.02
CA LEU A 85 6.24 -7.52 5.93
C LEU A 85 5.70 -8.06 4.61
N THR A 86 5.10 -7.16 3.84
CA THR A 86 4.73 -7.35 2.44
C THR A 86 5.65 -6.50 1.58
N PHE A 87 6.21 -7.08 0.52
CA PHE A 87 6.98 -6.32 -0.46
C PHE A 87 6.01 -5.62 -1.43
N ALA A 88 5.94 -4.30 -1.35
CA ALA A 88 5.15 -3.46 -2.24
C ALA A 88 5.78 -3.32 -3.64
N GLY A 89 7.06 -3.67 -3.78
CA GLY A 89 7.74 -3.80 -5.05
C GLY A 89 8.89 -2.81 -5.23
N GLN A 90 9.92 -3.22 -5.99
CA GLN A 90 11.03 -2.34 -6.38
C GLN A 90 10.55 -1.17 -7.25
N ALA A 91 9.49 -1.38 -8.02
CA ALA A 91 8.87 -0.35 -8.84
C ALA A 91 8.12 0.71 -8.02
N ALA A 92 7.75 0.41 -6.76
CA ALA A 92 6.95 1.35 -5.97
C ALA A 92 7.75 2.61 -5.60
N VAL A 93 9.05 2.48 -5.37
CA VAL A 93 9.93 3.58 -4.94
C VAL A 93 10.81 4.15 -6.06
N THR A 94 11.07 3.40 -7.14
CA THR A 94 12.00 3.83 -8.22
C THR A 94 11.34 4.02 -9.59
N GLU A 95 10.13 3.52 -9.81
CA GLU A 95 9.38 3.77 -11.05
C GLU A 95 8.24 4.72 -10.72
N GLY A 96 8.42 5.98 -11.09
CA GLY A 96 7.32 6.89 -11.06
C GLY A 96 6.34 6.59 -12.20
N ILE A 97 5.11 7.05 -12.02
CA ILE A 97 4.12 7.05 -13.07
C ILE A 97 3.83 8.47 -13.53
N ALA A 98 3.82 8.66 -14.84
CA ALA A 98 3.35 9.90 -15.45
C ALA A 98 1.82 9.95 -15.39
N LEU A 99 1.31 10.76 -14.48
CA LEU A 99 -0.10 11.15 -14.39
C LEU A 99 -0.34 12.41 -15.22
N PRO A 100 -1.55 12.60 -15.75
CA PRO A 100 -1.93 13.90 -16.29
C PRO A 100 -1.85 14.95 -15.17
N ILE A 101 -1.20 16.07 -15.43
CA ILE A 101 -0.93 17.08 -14.39
C ILE A 101 -2.19 17.58 -13.67
N GLN A 102 -3.33 17.66 -14.36
CA GLN A 102 -4.59 18.08 -13.75
C GLN A 102 -5.17 17.05 -12.76
N ASP A 103 -4.67 15.81 -12.77
CA ASP A 103 -5.07 14.74 -11.87
C ASP A 103 -4.11 14.63 -10.66
N VAL A 104 -3.03 15.42 -10.65
CA VAL A 104 -2.07 15.50 -9.55
C VAL A 104 -2.47 16.67 -8.64
N ASP A 105 -2.68 16.36 -7.36
CA ASP A 105 -2.86 17.38 -6.33
C ASP A 105 -1.51 17.65 -5.66
N PHE A 106 -0.90 18.78 -6.01
CA PHE A 106 0.36 19.23 -5.44
C PHE A 106 0.20 19.85 -4.04
N GLY A 107 -1.04 20.14 -3.61
CA GLY A 107 -1.30 20.77 -2.31
C GLY A 107 -0.96 22.26 -2.28
N ASP A 108 -0.29 22.72 -1.20
CA ASP A 108 0.14 24.10 -0.98
C ASP A 108 1.64 24.22 -0.61
N ASN A 109 2.09 25.39 -0.15
CA ASN A 109 3.49 25.67 0.22
C ASN A 109 3.62 25.94 1.73
N SER A 110 2.96 25.15 2.57
CA SER A 110 2.90 25.40 4.02
C SER A 110 4.08 24.85 4.82
N SER A 111 4.97 24.03 4.25
CA SER A 111 6.13 23.48 4.96
C SER A 111 7.28 24.48 5.10
N ASP A 112 8.22 24.18 6.01
CA ASP A 112 9.44 24.97 6.22
C ASP A 112 10.42 24.90 5.03
N PHE A 113 10.29 23.86 4.19
CA PHE A 113 11.14 23.61 3.03
C PHE A 113 10.52 24.08 1.70
N ALA A 114 9.24 24.48 1.73
CA ALA A 114 8.54 24.94 0.54
C ALA A 114 9.23 26.13 -0.15
N GLY A 115 9.38 26.05 -1.47
CA GLY A 115 9.93 27.16 -2.27
C GLY A 115 11.46 27.26 -2.27
N ASP A 116 12.17 26.20 -1.87
CA ASP A 116 13.63 26.14 -1.86
C ASP A 116 14.25 25.66 -3.20
N GLY A 117 13.41 25.20 -4.13
CA GLY A 117 13.79 24.75 -5.47
C GLY A 117 13.94 23.25 -5.64
N GLU A 118 13.68 22.46 -4.59
CA GLU A 118 13.61 21.01 -4.58
C GLU A 118 12.20 20.56 -4.19
N CYS A 119 11.81 19.33 -4.52
CA CYS A 119 10.51 18.78 -4.12
C CYS A 119 10.67 17.94 -2.85
N ASP A 120 10.03 18.36 -1.77
CA ASP A 120 10.08 17.66 -0.47
C ASP A 120 8.97 16.62 -0.27
N ASP A 121 8.04 16.56 -1.21
CA ASP A 121 6.86 15.71 -1.11
C ASP A 121 7.15 14.27 -1.55
N VAL A 122 7.20 13.35 -0.58
CA VAL A 122 7.45 11.91 -0.77
C VAL A 122 6.48 11.20 -1.73
N ARG A 123 5.36 11.83 -2.09
CA ARG A 123 4.44 11.31 -3.12
C ARG A 123 5.05 11.36 -4.53
N PHE A 124 6.17 12.06 -4.71
CA PHE A 124 6.90 12.14 -5.97
C PHE A 124 8.20 11.36 -5.91
N VAL A 125 8.74 11.04 -7.09
CA VAL A 125 10.07 10.45 -7.26
C VAL A 125 10.76 11.09 -8.46
N GLY A 126 12.09 11.14 -8.45
CA GLY A 126 12.90 11.57 -9.59
C GLY A 126 13.94 12.63 -9.28
N ALA A 127 14.57 13.16 -10.32
CA ALA A 127 15.71 14.08 -10.24
C ALA A 127 15.34 15.52 -9.76
N GLY A 128 14.09 15.74 -9.35
CA GLY A 128 13.61 16.98 -8.76
C GLY A 128 13.42 16.93 -7.24
N MET A 129 13.61 15.76 -6.63
CA MET A 129 13.42 15.56 -5.20
C MET A 129 14.55 16.20 -4.39
N ALA A 130 14.22 16.63 -3.17
CA ALA A 130 15.22 16.96 -2.15
C ALA A 130 16.00 15.70 -1.73
N GLU A 131 17.22 15.89 -1.21
CA GLU A 131 18.04 14.77 -0.70
C GLU A 131 17.47 14.17 0.60
N SER A 132 16.73 14.95 1.38
CA SER A 132 16.13 14.51 2.64
C SER A 132 14.65 14.78 2.58
N LEU A 133 13.86 13.72 2.50
CA LEU A 133 12.42 13.81 2.38
C LEU A 133 11.78 13.61 3.73
N LEU A 134 10.78 14.42 4.03
CA LEU A 134 10.01 14.33 5.27
C LEU A 134 8.54 14.15 4.94
N THR A 135 7.88 13.27 5.68
CA THR A 135 6.47 12.94 5.43
C THR A 135 5.53 14.07 5.85
N ASP A 136 5.97 14.99 6.70
CA ASP A 136 5.23 16.22 7.03
C ASP A 136 5.19 17.23 5.86
N SER A 137 6.06 17.08 4.86
CA SER A 137 6.06 17.86 3.61
C SER A 137 5.09 17.36 2.55
N ILE A 138 4.34 16.28 2.81
CA ILE A 138 3.32 15.76 1.87
C ILE A 138 2.29 16.83 1.53
N GLY A 139 2.24 17.21 0.26
CA GLY A 139 1.33 18.25 -0.23
C GLY A 139 1.60 19.64 0.32
N LYS A 140 2.80 19.89 0.86
CA LYS A 140 3.15 21.18 1.46
C LYS A 140 4.33 21.87 0.77
N ASP A 141 4.71 21.38 -0.41
CA ASP A 141 5.72 21.97 -1.27
C ASP A 141 5.26 22.00 -2.76
N ALA A 142 4.09 22.59 -2.97
CA ALA A 142 3.38 22.50 -4.23
C ALA A 142 4.11 23.16 -5.41
N ASP A 143 4.69 24.33 -5.23
CA ASP A 143 5.29 25.09 -6.34
C ASP A 143 6.54 24.39 -6.91
N ASP A 144 7.41 23.87 -6.06
CA ASP A 144 8.64 23.21 -6.51
C ASP A 144 8.36 21.81 -7.07
N CYS A 145 7.53 21.02 -6.38
CA CYS A 145 7.07 19.74 -6.90
C CYS A 145 6.34 19.89 -8.24
N LYS A 146 5.45 20.88 -8.38
CA LYS A 146 4.75 21.14 -9.65
C LYS A 146 5.70 21.59 -10.75
N ALA A 147 6.64 22.49 -10.44
CA ALA A 147 7.63 22.94 -11.41
C ALA A 147 8.52 21.79 -11.89
N ALA A 148 9.00 20.95 -10.97
CA ALA A 148 9.83 19.81 -11.32
C ALA A 148 9.06 18.73 -12.10
N TYR A 149 7.79 18.51 -11.78
CA TYR A 149 6.88 17.62 -12.52
C TYR A 149 6.61 18.12 -13.96
N GLU A 150 6.27 19.40 -14.13
CA GLU A 150 6.04 20.02 -15.45
C GLU A 150 7.28 19.93 -16.36
N ASN A 151 8.47 19.96 -15.76
CA ASN A 151 9.74 19.86 -16.45
C ASN A 151 10.18 18.40 -16.69
N GLY A 152 9.37 17.41 -16.30
CA GLY A 152 9.67 15.98 -16.45
C GLY A 152 10.85 15.51 -15.59
N ARG A 153 11.16 16.25 -14.52
CA ARG A 153 12.16 15.84 -13.52
C ARG A 153 11.56 14.97 -12.42
N LEU A 154 10.24 15.02 -12.26
CA LEU A 154 9.49 14.20 -11.32
C LEU A 154 8.42 13.38 -12.02
N GLU A 155 8.12 12.26 -11.39
CA GLU A 155 6.99 11.38 -11.67
C GLU A 155 6.28 11.08 -10.33
N PHE A 156 5.05 10.54 -10.38
CA PHE A 156 4.29 10.24 -9.17
C PHE A 156 4.66 8.85 -8.64
N ASN A 157 4.93 8.74 -7.34
CA ASN A 157 5.25 7.47 -6.70
C ASN A 157 4.05 6.50 -6.81
N ALA A 158 4.31 5.25 -7.21
CA ALA A 158 3.26 4.28 -7.45
C ALA A 158 2.49 3.84 -6.19
N LEU A 159 3.03 4.06 -4.99
CA LEU A 159 2.32 3.89 -3.72
C LEU A 159 1.12 4.85 -3.61
N PHE A 160 1.25 6.02 -4.22
CA PHE A 160 0.26 7.10 -4.19
C PHE A 160 -0.48 7.22 -5.54
N ALA A 161 -0.15 6.38 -6.52
CA ALA A 161 -0.72 6.44 -7.85
C ALA A 161 -2.26 6.28 -7.91
N VAL A 162 -2.94 7.44 -7.90
CA VAL A 162 -4.35 7.71 -8.23
C VAL A 162 -5.41 7.14 -7.27
N PRO A 163 -6.34 7.98 -6.75
CA PRO A 163 -7.54 7.52 -6.08
C PRO A 163 -8.44 6.77 -7.06
N THR A 164 -8.74 5.53 -6.71
CA THR A 164 -9.77 4.68 -7.30
C THR A 164 -11.12 5.41 -7.26
N ALA A 165 -11.45 6.18 -8.29
CA ALA A 165 -12.75 6.83 -8.37
C ALA A 165 -13.95 5.84 -8.26
N ASP A 166 -13.70 4.52 -8.26
CA ASP A 166 -14.72 3.48 -8.16
C ASP A 166 -14.27 2.16 -7.46
N SER A 167 -13.25 2.14 -6.60
CA SER A 167 -12.92 0.92 -5.81
C SER A 167 -13.16 1.15 -4.32
N PRO A 168 -13.67 0.15 -3.56
CA PRO A 168 -13.75 0.28 -2.12
C PRO A 168 -12.35 0.59 -1.57
N ILE A 169 -12.22 1.72 -0.86
CA ILE A 169 -10.97 2.09 -0.19
C ILE A 169 -10.66 1.00 0.84
N ASP A 170 -9.45 0.44 0.75
CA ASP A 170 -8.93 -0.47 1.77
C ASP A 170 -8.27 0.34 2.89
N TYR A 171 -9.08 0.67 3.89
CA TYR A 171 -8.63 1.33 5.10
C TYR A 171 -7.72 0.44 5.97
N GLY A 172 -7.66 -0.88 5.69
CA GLY A 172 -6.89 -1.84 6.47
C GLY A 172 -7.51 -2.19 7.83
N ASP A 173 -6.68 -2.33 8.87
CA ASP A 173 -7.09 -2.68 10.23
C ASP A 173 -6.76 -1.57 11.26
N ASN A 174 -6.79 -1.87 12.56
CA ASN A 174 -6.51 -0.90 13.62
C ASN A 174 -5.43 -1.42 14.57
N SER A 175 -4.35 -2.02 14.05
CA SER A 175 -3.33 -2.67 14.87
C SER A 175 -2.13 -1.80 15.24
N ALA A 176 -1.99 -0.59 14.68
CA ALA A 176 -0.90 0.31 15.01
C ALA A 176 -1.05 0.92 16.40
N ASP A 177 0.06 1.39 16.96
CA ASP A 177 0.10 2.04 18.27
C ASP A 177 -0.76 3.31 18.35
N PHE A 178 -0.92 4.00 17.22
CA PHE A 178 -1.75 5.22 17.09
C PHE A 178 -3.17 4.94 16.56
N ALA A 179 -3.52 3.68 16.33
CA ALA A 179 -4.85 3.35 15.82
C ALA A 179 -5.98 3.71 16.80
N ASN A 180 -7.04 4.36 16.31
CA ASN A 180 -8.21 4.80 17.11
C ASN A 180 -7.90 5.90 18.15
N ASP A 181 -6.87 6.72 17.96
CA ASP A 181 -6.58 7.84 18.86
C ASP A 181 -7.38 9.12 18.50
N GLY A 182 -8.17 9.04 17.43
CA GLY A 182 -8.95 10.11 16.84
C GLY A 182 -8.36 10.57 15.51
N GLU A 183 -7.11 10.20 15.22
CA GLU A 183 -6.31 10.73 14.12
C GLU A 183 -6.11 9.76 12.97
N CYS A 184 -6.10 10.26 11.72
CA CYS A 184 -5.78 9.43 10.56
C CYS A 184 -4.28 9.38 10.33
N ASP A 185 -3.63 8.35 10.89
CA ASP A 185 -2.17 8.17 10.86
C ASP A 185 -1.66 7.40 9.64
N ASP A 186 -2.53 7.11 8.67
CA ASP A 186 -2.15 6.39 7.47
C ASP A 186 -1.79 7.38 6.34
N ILE A 187 -0.51 7.38 5.97
CA ILE A 187 0.10 8.25 4.95
C ILE A 187 -0.58 8.17 3.56
N ARG A 188 -1.36 7.12 3.30
CA ARG A 188 -2.15 6.97 2.07
C ARG A 188 -3.33 7.96 2.02
N PHE A 189 -3.62 8.61 3.14
CA PHE A 189 -4.61 9.67 3.31
C PHE A 189 -3.90 11.00 3.63
N THR A 190 -4.49 12.10 3.17
CA THR A 190 -3.93 13.46 3.36
C THR A 190 -5.04 14.44 3.70
N GLY A 191 -4.74 15.59 4.30
CA GLY A 191 -5.68 16.69 4.50
C GLY A 191 -5.41 17.42 5.82
N ASP A 192 -6.34 18.26 6.28
CA ASP A 192 -6.18 19.06 7.51
C ASP A 192 -6.00 18.20 8.79
N TYR A 193 -6.13 16.88 8.66
CA TYR A 193 -5.95 15.90 9.71
C TYR A 193 -4.47 15.45 9.87
N SER A 194 -3.63 15.57 8.83
CA SER A 194 -2.27 15.00 8.79
C SER A 194 -1.20 15.79 9.57
N ASP A 195 -1.58 16.59 10.56
CA ASP A 195 -0.85 17.83 10.86
C ASP A 195 0.01 17.86 12.13
N GLU A 196 0.23 16.77 12.86
CA GLU A 196 1.16 16.85 14.02
C GLU A 196 2.23 15.78 14.19
N VAL A 197 2.14 14.58 13.59
CA VAL A 197 3.13 13.55 13.90
C VAL A 197 3.48 12.73 12.67
N ILE A 198 4.75 12.87 12.25
CA ILE A 198 5.62 11.83 11.70
C ILE A 198 4.87 10.54 11.35
N TYR A 199 4.57 10.34 10.06
CA TYR A 199 3.99 9.08 9.62
C TYR A 199 4.96 7.93 9.89
N LEU A 200 4.56 7.04 10.78
CA LEU A 200 5.25 5.77 10.99
C LEU A 200 4.82 4.79 9.92
N ALA A 201 5.78 4.02 9.42
CA ALA A 201 5.53 2.95 8.47
C ALA A 201 4.47 1.96 8.98
N ASP A 202 4.47 1.71 10.28
CA ASP A 202 3.54 0.83 10.98
C ASP A 202 2.09 1.34 10.99
N SER A 203 1.84 2.63 10.72
CA SER A 203 0.49 3.19 10.62
C SER A 203 -0.16 3.00 9.24
N ILE A 204 0.61 2.63 8.21
CA ILE A 204 0.09 2.42 6.85
C ILE A 204 -0.89 1.24 6.82
N GLY A 205 -2.18 1.51 6.63
CA GLY A 205 -3.24 0.51 6.63
C GLY A 205 -3.58 -0.04 8.00
N HIS A 206 -3.17 0.64 9.07
CA HIS A 206 -3.34 0.17 10.43
C HIS A 206 -4.08 1.16 11.34
N ASP A 207 -4.71 2.17 10.74
CA ASP A 207 -5.62 3.10 11.40
C ASP A 207 -6.95 3.26 10.62
N ALA A 208 -7.65 2.15 10.45
CA ALA A 208 -8.79 2.07 9.56
C ALA A 208 -10.03 2.87 10.03
N ASN A 209 -10.23 3.02 11.34
CA ASN A 209 -11.43 3.65 11.87
C ASN A 209 -11.36 5.17 11.75
N ASP A 210 -10.22 5.76 12.09
CA ASP A 210 -10.07 7.21 12.11
C ASP A 210 -9.87 7.74 10.68
N CYS A 211 -9.09 7.05 9.83
CA CYS A 211 -9.04 7.37 8.40
C CYS A 211 -10.40 7.24 7.70
N ARG A 212 -11.24 6.28 8.10
CA ARG A 212 -12.62 6.21 7.60
C ARG A 212 -13.47 7.35 8.10
N ALA A 213 -13.32 7.76 9.36
CA ALA A 213 -14.05 8.90 9.92
C ALA A 213 -13.63 10.20 9.21
N ALA A 214 -12.34 10.42 9.02
CA ALA A 214 -11.78 11.58 8.34
C ALA A 214 -12.21 11.67 6.85
N MET A 215 -12.26 10.54 6.14
CA MET A 215 -12.82 10.49 4.78
C MET A 215 -14.32 10.83 4.74
N GLN A 216 -15.08 10.47 5.78
CA GLN A 216 -16.52 10.75 5.87
C GLN A 216 -16.81 12.19 6.28
N SER A 217 -15.97 12.79 7.12
CA SER A 217 -16.05 14.21 7.48
C SER A 217 -15.57 15.13 6.35
N GLY A 218 -14.74 14.60 5.45
CA GLY A 218 -14.09 15.35 4.37
C GLY A 218 -12.80 16.04 4.82
N GLU A 219 -12.28 15.68 6.00
CA GLU A 219 -11.00 16.15 6.55
C GLU A 219 -9.81 15.38 5.96
N ALA A 220 -10.05 14.15 5.48
CA ALA A 220 -9.07 13.38 4.72
C ALA A 220 -9.50 13.17 3.26
N ARG A 221 -8.50 13.08 2.40
CA ARG A 221 -8.58 12.66 1.01
C ARG A 221 -7.70 11.44 0.80
N TRP A 222 -8.27 10.38 0.26
CA TRP A 222 -7.55 9.19 -0.16
C TRP A 222 -6.66 9.51 -1.36
N GLN A 223 -5.40 9.11 -1.29
CA GLN A 223 -4.42 9.30 -2.35
C GLN A 223 -3.77 7.99 -2.83
N GLY A 224 -3.84 6.90 -2.07
CA GLY A 224 -3.23 5.62 -2.48
C GLY A 224 -4.02 4.80 -3.50
N ASN A 225 -3.43 3.70 -3.96
CA ASN A 225 -4.17 2.64 -4.69
C ASN A 225 -4.68 1.57 -3.72
N GLU A 226 -5.73 0.84 -4.13
CA GLU A 226 -6.04 -0.51 -3.67
C GLU A 226 -4.90 -1.43 -4.16
N ILE A 227 -3.76 -1.48 -3.47
CA ILE A 227 -3.03 -2.74 -3.47
C ILE A 227 -3.99 -3.68 -2.76
N LYS A 228 -4.81 -4.42 -3.51
CA LYS A 228 -5.19 -5.73 -3.02
C LYS A 228 -3.85 -6.43 -2.87
N PRO A 229 -3.32 -6.72 -1.66
CA PRO A 229 -2.48 -7.88 -1.57
C PRO A 229 -3.30 -8.95 -2.24
N ASN A 230 -2.77 -9.52 -3.33
CA ASN A 230 -3.32 -10.76 -3.80
C ASN A 230 -3.03 -11.70 -2.63
N PHE A 231 -3.96 -11.77 -1.68
CA PHE A 231 -4.02 -12.80 -0.68
C PHE A 231 -4.18 -14.04 -1.53
N GLY A 232 -3.05 -14.68 -1.82
CA GLY A 232 -3.05 -16.00 -2.36
C GLY A 232 -3.66 -16.90 -1.30
N MET A 233 -5.00 -16.91 -1.26
CA MET A 233 -5.89 -17.90 -0.68
C MET A 233 -7.25 -17.72 -1.34
N ASP A 234 -7.38 -18.21 -2.58
CA ASP A 234 -8.64 -18.82 -3.00
C ASP A 234 -8.43 -20.34 -2.93
N ILE A 235 -8.77 -20.89 -1.75
CA ILE A 235 -9.14 -22.30 -1.51
C ILE A 235 -10.45 -22.36 -0.75
#